data_AF-A0A2U3LSB3-F1
#
_entry.id   AF-A0A2U3LSB3-F1
#
_cell.length_a   1.000
_cell.length_b   1.000
_cell.length_c   1.000
_cell.angle_alpha   90.00
_cell.angle_beta   90.00
_cell.angle_gamma   90.00
#
_symmetry.space_group_name_H-M   'P 1'
#
loop_
_entity.id
_entity.type
_entity.pdbx_description
1 polymer ?
#
loop_
_entity_poly.entity_id
_entity_poly.type
_entity_poly.pdbx_seq_one_letter_code
_entity_poly.pdbx_strand_id
1 'polypeptide(L)' 'MLTELLKLIVAHKWGKYVFEPYREGDIDFALVPKEFGLYIHVPFCQKLCQFCPYNKTFYKLEQAGRYCTALSQELELYKP' A
#
# COMPACT_ATOMS: atom_id res chain seq x y z
N MET A 1 -22.81 1.37 16.88
CA MET A 1 -23.64 0.49 16.03
C MET A 1 -24.17 1.19 14.78
N LEU A 2 -24.84 2.35 14.89
CA LEU A 2 -25.35 3.10 13.72
C LEU A 2 -24.23 3.60 12.77
N THR A 3 -23.12 4.09 13.33
CA THR A 3 -21.95 4.57 12.57
C THR A 3 -21.26 3.47 11.77
N GLU A 4 -21.24 2.24 12.27
CA GLU A 4 -20.67 1.10 11.54
C GLU A 4 -21.55 0.69 10.36
N LEU A 5 -22.89 0.73 10.54
CA LEU A 5 -23.86 0.50 9.46
C LEU A 5 -23.78 1.58 8.36
N LEU A 6 -23.58 2.84 8.75
CA LEU A 6 -23.40 3.95 7.80
C LEU A 6 -22.11 3.85 7.00
N LYS A 7 -20.98 3.47 7.62
CA LYS A 7 -19.71 3.20 6.91
C LYS A 7 -19.88 2.11 5.87
N LEU A 8 -20.70 1.12 6.20
CA LEU A 8 -21.04 -0.01 5.36
C LEU A 8 -21.76 0.41 4.07
N ILE A 9 -22.77 1.28 4.22
CA ILE A 9 -23.59 1.79 3.11
C ILE A 9 -22.81 2.79 2.26
N VAL A 10 -22.04 3.69 2.89
CA VAL A 10 -21.34 4.77 2.18
C VAL A 10 -20.01 4.30 1.58
N ALA A 11 -19.20 3.54 2.33
CA ALA A 11 -17.88 3.09 1.89
C ALA A 11 -17.91 1.74 1.18
N HIS A 12 -19.03 1.01 1.17
CA HIS A 12 -19.17 -0.35 0.65
C HIS A 12 -18.07 -1.30 1.18
N LYS A 13 -17.64 -1.10 2.43
CA LYS A 13 -16.52 -1.82 3.03
C LYS A 13 -16.93 -2.35 4.39
N TRP A 14 -16.85 -3.67 4.56
CA TRP A 14 -16.88 -4.30 5.88
C TRP A 14 -15.50 -4.24 6.50
N GLY A 15 -15.40 -3.62 7.68
CA GLY A 15 -14.17 -3.57 8.47
C GLY A 15 -13.58 -2.17 8.63
N LYS A 16 -12.95 -1.95 9.79
CA LYS A 16 -12.19 -0.72 10.07
C LYS A 16 -10.96 -0.68 9.17
N TYR A 17 -10.57 0.52 8.71
CA TYR A 17 -9.20 0.72 8.25
C TYR A 17 -8.30 0.59 9.48
N VAL A 18 -7.64 -0.56 9.62
CA VAL A 18 -6.67 -0.77 10.68
C VAL A 18 -5.33 -0.32 10.12
N PHE A 19 -4.87 0.83 10.57
CA PHE A 19 -3.47 1.22 10.43
C PHE A 19 -2.77 0.61 11.64
N GLU A 20 -2.06 -0.49 11.44
CA GLU A 20 -1.18 -0.99 12.48
C GLU A 20 0.04 -0.07 12.56
N PRO A 21 0.35 0.49 13.74
CA PRO A 21 1.58 1.23 13.90
C PRO A 21 2.76 0.26 13.67
N TYR A 22 3.83 0.81 13.10
CA TYR A 22 5.15 0.18 13.13
C TYR A 22 5.43 -0.33 14.56
N ARG A 23 5.88 -1.59 14.68
CA ARG A 23 6.30 -2.14 15.97
C ARG A 23 7.81 -2.03 16.07
N GLU A 24 8.28 -1.61 17.24
CA GLU A 24 9.71 -1.55 17.51
C GLU A 24 10.34 -2.94 17.31
N GLY A 25 11.29 -3.04 16.39
CA GLY A 25 11.95 -4.29 16.00
C GLY A 25 11.55 -4.86 14.63
N ASP A 26 10.53 -4.29 13.94
CA ASP A 26 10.19 -4.72 12.57
C ASP A 26 11.30 -4.36 11.57
N ILE A 27 12.03 -3.26 11.83
CA ILE A 27 13.17 -2.80 11.04
C ILE A 27 14.30 -2.44 12.00
N ASP A 28 15.48 -3.01 11.77
CA ASP A 28 16.70 -2.55 12.44
C ASP A 28 17.24 -1.31 11.70
N PHE A 29 16.82 -0.13 12.14
CA PHE A 29 17.27 1.14 11.57
C PHE A 29 18.77 1.39 11.73
N ALA A 30 19.47 0.66 12.61
CA ALA A 30 20.93 0.75 12.69
C ALA A 30 21.62 0.13 11.45
N LEU A 31 20.94 -0.79 10.76
CA LEU A 31 21.40 -1.39 9.51
C LEU A 31 21.06 -0.52 8.29
N VAL A 32 20.22 0.49 8.43
CA VAL A 32 19.82 1.38 7.34
C VAL A 32 20.85 2.51 7.20
N PRO A 33 21.40 2.76 6.00
CA PRO A 33 22.34 3.86 5.79
C PRO A 33 21.73 5.20 6.19
N LYS A 34 22.56 6.09 6.78
CA LYS A 34 22.10 7.42 7.27
C LYS A 34 21.44 8.28 6.19
N GLU A 35 21.80 8.08 4.92
CA GLU A 35 21.26 8.79 3.76
C GLU A 35 20.52 7.82 2.83
N PHE A 36 19.55 7.09 3.39
CA PHE A 36 18.72 6.16 2.62
C PHE A 36 17.26 6.61 2.59
N GLY A 37 16.68 6.62 1.39
CA GLY A 37 15.25 6.85 1.17
C GLY A 37 14.71 5.87 0.15
N LEU A 38 13.60 5.22 0.47
CA LEU A 38 12.89 4.32 -0.43
C LEU A 38 11.46 4.82 -0.63
N TYR A 39 11.10 5.05 -1.88
CA TYR A 39 9.72 5.36 -2.28
C TYR A 39 9.20 4.26 -3.19
N ILE A 40 8.03 3.71 -2.85
CA ILE A 40 7.35 2.70 -3.64
C ILE A 40 6.00 3.25 -4.07
N HIS A 41 5.77 3.31 -5.39
CA HIS A 41 4.50 3.75 -5.93
C HIS A 41 3.52 2.57 -6.08
N VAL A 42 2.41 2.57 -5.33
CA VAL A 42 1.36 1.53 -5.46
C VAL A 42 0.15 2.11 -6.19
N PRO A 43 -0.04 1.83 -7.51
CA PRO A 43 -1.05 2.51 -8.33
C PRO A 43 -2.45 1.87 -8.25
N PHE A 44 -2.65 0.77 -7.53
CA PHE A 44 -3.88 -0.01 -7.62
C PHE A 44 -4.98 0.49 -6.68
N CYS A 45 -6.14 0.84 -7.24
CA CYS A 45 -7.30 1.28 -6.46
C CYS A 45 -8.54 0.44 -6.79
N GLN A 46 -9.31 0.05 -5.77
CA GLN A 46 -10.61 -0.62 -5.98
C GLN A 46 -11.64 0.29 -6.66
N LYS A 47 -11.54 1.60 -6.40
CA LYS A 47 -12.34 2.66 -7.03
C LYS A 47 -11.41 3.81 -7.38
N LEU A 48 -11.59 4.41 -8.57
CA LEU A 48 -10.83 5.59 -8.98
C LEU A 48 -11.54 6.86 -8.51
N CYS A 49 -10.93 7.60 -7.57
CA CYS A 49 -11.41 8.92 -7.18
C CYS A 49 -11.08 9.94 -8.26
N GLN A 50 -12.08 10.72 -8.72
CA GLN A 50 -11.89 11.75 -9.76
C GLN A 50 -10.91 12.85 -9.34
N PHE A 51 -10.87 13.18 -8.06
CA PHE A 51 -10.00 14.23 -7.52
C PHE A 51 -8.54 13.78 -7.28
N CYS A 52 -8.25 12.48 -7.35
CA CYS A 52 -6.89 12.00 -7.06
C CYS A 52 -5.96 12.38 -8.22
N PRO A 53 -4.87 13.15 -8.00
CA PRO A 53 -4.00 13.60 -9.08
C PRO A 53 -2.90 12.60 -9.44
N TYR A 54 -2.74 11.54 -8.66
CA TYR A 54 -1.66 10.57 -8.84
C TYR A 54 -1.94 9.57 -9.97
N ASN A 55 -0.86 8.97 -10.49
CA ASN A 55 -0.94 7.80 -11.35
C ASN A 55 -1.67 6.69 -10.58
N LYS A 56 -2.71 6.15 -11.21
CA LYS A 56 -3.60 5.15 -10.61
C LYS A 56 -4.25 4.32 -11.69
N THR A 57 -4.53 3.07 -11.35
CA THR A 57 -5.23 2.10 -12.19
C THR A 57 -6.23 1.32 -11.36
N PHE A 58 -7.21 0.71 -12.02
CA PHE A 58 -8.13 -0.20 -11.35
C PHE A 58 -7.39 -1.43 -10.81
N TYR A 59 -7.69 -1.81 -9.58
CA TYR A 59 -7.17 -3.02 -8.98
C TYR A 59 -7.66 -4.25 -9.73
N LYS A 60 -6.71 -5.09 -10.16
CA LYS A 60 -6.91 -6.44 -10.65
C LYS A 60 -5.95 -7.35 -9.90
N LEU A 61 -6.47 -8.41 -9.26
CA LEU A 61 -5.69 -9.31 -8.41
C LEU A 61 -4.43 -9.83 -9.12
N GLU A 62 -4.57 -10.31 -10.35
CA GLU A 62 -3.46 -10.82 -11.16
C GLU A 62 -2.41 -9.74 -11.44
N GLN A 63 -2.83 -8.54 -11.83
CA GLN A 63 -1.93 -7.44 -12.16
C GLN A 63 -1.17 -6.95 -10.92
N ALA A 64 -1.86 -6.81 -9.79
CA ALA A 64 -1.24 -6.46 -8.52
C ALA A 64 -0.23 -7.52 -8.06
N GLY A 65 -0.56 -8.81 -8.23
CA GLY A 65 0.37 -9.91 -7.96
C GLY A 65 1.63 -9.83 -8.82
N ARG A 66 1.47 -9.64 -10.13
CA ARG A 66 2.59 -9.45 -11.06
C ARG A 66 3.45 -8.23 -10.70
N TYR A 67 2.83 -7.14 -10.28
CA TYR A 67 3.54 -5.95 -9.81
C TYR A 67 4.41 -6.26 -8.59
N CYS A 68 3.86 -6.95 -7.58
CA CYS A 68 4.64 -7.34 -6.40
C CYS A 68 5.84 -8.22 -6.77
N THR A 69 5.66 -9.20 -7.66
CA THR A 69 6.77 -10.05 -8.15
C THR A 69 7.84 -9.21 -8.86
N ALA A 70 7.45 -8.31 -9.75
CA ALA A 70 8.38 -7.46 -10.48
C ALA A 70 9.12 -6.49 -9.54
N LEU A 71 8.42 -5.90 -8.56
CA LEU A 71 9.01 -5.02 -7.56
C LEU A 71 10.05 -5.75 -6.71
N SER A 72 9.76 -6.98 -6.27
CA SER A 72 10.75 -7.79 -5.54
C SER A 72 11.99 -8.07 -6.38
N GLN A 73 11.82 -8.40 -7.67
CA GLN A 73 12.94 -8.59 -8.59
C GLN A 73 13.75 -7.31 -8.78
N GLU A 74 13.08 -6.17 -8.92
CA GLU A 74 13.71 -4.85 -9.01
C GLU A 74 14.54 -4.53 -7.75
N LEU A 75 14.00 -4.79 -6.56
CA LEU A 75 14.74 -4.56 -5.30
C LEU A 75 15.99 -5.43 -5.19
N GLU A 76 15.95 -6.69 -5.64
CA GLU A 76 17.14 -7.55 -5.67
C GLU A 76 18.21 -7.03 -6.65
N LEU A 77 17.82 -6.34 -7.73
CA LEU A 77 18.77 -5.71 -8.66
C LEU A 77 19.47 -4.49 -8.06
N TYR A 78 18.82 -3.78 -7.14
CA TYR A 78 19.41 -2.64 -6.43
C TYR A 78 20.21 -3.04 -5.19
N LYS A 79 20.15 -4.31 -4.79
CA LYS A 79 20.93 -4.82 -3.67
C LYS A 79 22.42 -4.82 -4.06
N PRO A 80 23.29 -4.14 -3.29
CA PRO A 80 24.72 -4.10 -3.57
C PRO A 80 25.39 -5.47 -3.38
#